data_AF-A0A0B7FPM6-F1
#
_entry.id   AF-A0A0B7FPM6-F1
#
_cell.length_a   1.000
_cell.length_b   1.000
_cell.length_c   1.000
_cell.angle_alpha   90.00
_cell.angle_beta   90.00
_cell.angle_gamma   90.00
#
_symmetry.space_group_name_H-M   'P 1'
#
loop_
_entity.id
_entity.type
_entity.pdbx_description
1 polymer ?
#
loop_
_entity_poly.entity_id
_entity_poly.type
_entity_poly.pdbx_seq_one_letter_code
_entity_poly.pdbx_strand_id
1 'polypeptide(L)'
;MWPCLRSLLTRLESSTEVFAPLQSAIGALSTLVDAYEPDYQGQREYNEVRANIERILKDISAHMHTPTGKVMTKSVKLICLDIESEVAIMKDKQDPDTERRLLKATQGLDGVIDCCRRVHSHLERLTLNLNLSILGILEDINEQMLETKITKISPSMSATYNSAEANPVTA
;
A
#
# COMPACT_ATOMS: atom_id res chain seq x y z
N MET A 1 -3.87 4.15 22.35
CA MET A 1 -3.75 4.38 20.90
C MET A 1 -2.60 5.31 20.55
N TRP A 2 -1.79 4.97 19.55
CA TRP A 2 -0.72 5.84 19.05
C TRP A 2 -1.29 7.03 18.24
N PRO A 3 -0.74 8.26 18.38
CA PRO A 3 -1.27 9.44 17.68
C PRO A 3 -1.28 9.33 16.15
N CYS A 4 -0.29 8.66 15.56
CA CYS A 4 -0.19 8.48 14.11
C CYS A 4 -1.28 7.55 13.56
N LEU A 5 -1.59 6.45 14.26
CA LEU A 5 -2.67 5.51 13.95
C LEU A 5 -4.01 6.21 13.94
N ARG A 6 -4.29 6.99 15.00
CA ARG A 6 -5.52 7.79 15.09
C ARG A 6 -5.65 8.76 13.91
N SER A 7 -4.58 9.50 13.61
CA SER A 7 -4.58 10.49 12.54
C SER A 7 -4.81 9.85 11.17
N LEU A 8 -4.20 8.69 10.92
CA LEU A 8 -4.38 7.96 9.67
C LEU A 8 -5.80 7.38 9.55
N LEU A 9 -6.37 6.82 10.62
CA LEU A 9 -7.74 6.32 10.63
C LEU A 9 -8.75 7.41 10.30
N THR A 10 -8.66 8.57 10.95
CA THR A 10 -9.54 9.72 10.67
C THR A 10 -9.46 10.16 9.20
N ARG A 11 -8.28 10.05 8.58
CA ARG A 11 -8.10 10.34 7.15
C ARG A 11 -8.72 9.26 6.25
N LEU A 12 -8.61 8.00 6.64
CA LEU A 12 -9.18 6.88 5.88
C LEU A 12 -10.72 6.93 5.93
N GLU A 13 -11.29 7.32 7.07
CA GLU A 13 -12.73 7.55 7.28
C GLU A 13 -13.32 8.64 6.38
N SER A 14 -12.53 9.63 5.95
CA SER A 14 -12.99 10.64 5.01
C SER A 14 -13.00 10.16 3.55
N SER A 15 -12.52 8.94 3.28
CA SER A 15 -12.18 8.44 1.94
C SER A 15 -12.63 6.97 1.73
N THR A 16 -13.76 6.60 2.34
CA THR A 16 -14.14 5.21 2.69
C THR A 16 -14.21 4.22 1.53
N GLU A 17 -14.65 4.60 0.33
CA GLU A 17 -14.77 3.62 -0.77
C GLU A 17 -13.43 3.21 -1.37
N VAL A 18 -12.50 4.16 -1.52
CA VAL A 18 -11.21 3.92 -2.21
C VAL A 18 -10.25 3.20 -1.29
N PHE A 19 -10.28 3.48 0.01
CA PHE A 19 -9.30 2.97 0.97
C PHE A 19 -9.86 1.93 1.94
N ALA A 20 -11.04 1.36 1.69
CA ALA A 20 -11.68 0.38 2.58
C ALA A 20 -10.73 -0.76 3.06
N PRO A 21 -9.94 -1.43 2.20
CA PRO A 21 -9.02 -2.49 2.66
C PRO A 21 -7.96 -1.97 3.63
N LEU A 22 -7.39 -0.79 3.33
CA LEU A 22 -6.38 -0.16 4.19
C LEU A 22 -7.00 0.31 5.50
N GLN A 23 -8.20 0.89 5.47
CA GLN A 23 -8.94 1.30 6.66
C GLN A 23 -9.18 0.12 7.60
N SER A 24 -9.63 -1.02 7.04
CA SER A 24 -9.87 -2.23 7.81
C SER A 24 -8.58 -2.75 8.47
N ALA A 25 -7.48 -2.86 7.72
CA ALA A 25 -6.19 -3.30 8.25
C ALA A 25 -5.61 -2.37 9.34
N ILE A 26 -5.64 -1.06 9.12
CA ILE A 26 -5.18 -0.08 10.13
C ILE A 26 -6.10 -0.08 11.35
N GLY A 27 -7.41 -0.30 11.17
CA GLY A 27 -8.36 -0.46 12.26
C GLY A 27 -8.05 -1.69 13.11
N ALA A 28 -7.79 -2.84 12.47
CA ALA A 28 -7.37 -4.05 13.15
C ALA A 28 -6.09 -3.82 13.96
N LEU A 29 -5.07 -3.19 13.36
CA LEU A 29 -3.85 -2.82 14.06
C LEU A 29 -4.12 -1.89 15.27
N SER A 30 -5.02 -0.90 15.14
CA SER A 30 -5.40 -0.03 16.26
C SER A 30 -5.95 -0.83 17.43
N THR A 31 -6.83 -1.79 17.16
CA THR A 31 -7.40 -2.64 18.22
C THR A 31 -6.35 -3.51 18.90
N LEU A 32 -5.34 -3.98 18.17
CA LEU A 32 -4.20 -4.70 18.75
C LEU A 32 -3.40 -3.78 19.68
N VAL A 33 -3.01 -2.61 19.19
CA VAL A 33 -2.23 -1.63 19.96
C VAL A 33 -2.97 -1.24 21.23
N ASP A 34 -4.27 -0.94 21.14
CA ASP A 34 -5.06 -0.53 22.32
C ASP A 34 -5.18 -1.63 23.38
N ALA A 35 -5.16 -2.91 22.98
CA ALA A 35 -5.23 -4.03 23.90
C ALA A 35 -3.92 -4.27 24.66
N TYR A 36 -2.75 -4.01 24.04
CA TYR A 36 -1.45 -4.42 24.59
C TYR A 36 -0.53 -3.26 24.98
N GLU A 37 -0.78 -2.03 24.54
CA GLU A 37 0.03 -0.86 24.89
C GLU A 37 0.30 -0.70 26.40
N PRO A 38 -0.70 -0.88 27.31
CA PRO A 38 -0.47 -0.69 28.74
C PRO A 38 0.60 -1.61 29.34
N ASP A 39 0.69 -2.84 28.81
CA ASP A 39 1.56 -3.90 29.33
C ASP A 39 2.99 -3.85 28.77
N TYR A 40 3.18 -3.21 27.61
CA TYR A 40 4.44 -3.23 26.87
C TYR A 40 5.14 -1.87 26.72
N GLN A 41 4.52 -0.77 27.16
CA GLN A 41 5.09 0.60 27.06
C GLN A 41 6.51 0.77 27.63
N GLY A 42 6.90 -0.05 28.61
CA GLY A 42 8.25 -0.03 29.21
C GLY A 42 9.28 -0.93 28.52
N GLN A 43 8.86 -1.77 27.57
CA GLN A 43 9.74 -2.72 26.91
C GLN A 43 10.44 -2.08 25.71
N ARG A 44 11.77 -2.14 25.71
CA ARG A 44 12.61 -1.57 24.65
C ARG A 44 12.26 -2.12 23.27
N GLU A 45 12.16 -3.44 23.14
CA GLU A 45 11.92 -4.10 21.85
C GLU A 45 10.55 -3.76 21.26
N TYR A 46 9.53 -3.67 22.12
CA TYR A 46 8.21 -3.20 21.70
C TYR A 46 8.26 -1.73 21.23
N ASN A 47 8.98 -0.87 21.95
CA ASN A 47 9.13 0.53 21.56
C ASN A 47 9.90 0.71 20.25
N GLU A 48 10.89 -0.14 19.97
CA GLU A 48 11.62 -0.17 18.70
C GLU A 48 10.70 -0.56 17.53
N VAL A 49 9.95 -1.67 17.66
CA VAL A 49 9.04 -2.10 16.59
C VAL A 49 7.89 -1.11 16.39
N ARG A 50 7.39 -0.51 17.48
CA ARG A 50 6.43 0.59 17.43
C ARG A 50 6.96 1.75 16.60
N ALA A 51 8.16 2.26 16.91
CA ALA A 51 8.73 3.40 16.20
C ALA A 51 8.85 3.13 14.69
N ASN A 52 9.22 1.90 14.32
CA ASN A 52 9.29 1.46 12.92
C ASN A 52 7.92 1.46 12.24
N ILE A 53 6.88 0.93 12.91
CA ILE A 53 5.50 0.98 12.41
C ILE A 53 5.04 2.44 12.27
N GLU A 54 5.23 3.28 13.29
CA GLU A 54 4.81 4.69 13.26
C GLU A 54 5.44 5.46 12.09
N ARG A 55 6.70 5.16 11.75
CA ARG A 55 7.38 5.73 10.58
C ARG A 55 6.66 5.36 9.30
N ILE A 56 6.38 4.08 9.08
CA ILE A 56 5.69 3.63 7.85
C ILE A 56 4.28 4.19 7.75
N LEU A 57 3.54 4.26 8.86
CA LEU A 57 2.19 4.84 8.84
C LEU A 57 2.20 6.33 8.45
N LYS A 58 3.24 7.08 8.85
CA LYS A 58 3.44 8.47 8.41
C LYS A 58 3.73 8.53 6.90
N ASP A 59 4.59 7.64 6.40
CA ASP A 59 4.91 7.55 4.97
C ASP A 59 3.65 7.24 4.13
N ILE A 60 2.85 6.27 4.57
CA ILE A 60 1.55 5.93 3.94
C ILE A 60 0.60 7.14 3.96
N SER A 61 0.50 7.84 5.10
CA SER A 61 -0.34 9.03 5.20
C SER A 61 0.13 10.14 4.24
N ALA A 62 1.43 10.30 4.03
CA ALA A 62 1.97 11.28 3.09
C ALA A 62 1.62 10.90 1.64
N HIS A 63 1.70 9.62 1.30
CA HIS A 63 1.37 9.10 -0.04
C HIS A 63 -0.08 9.32 -0.45
N MET A 64 -1.02 9.28 0.50
CA MET A 64 -2.43 9.53 0.24
C MET A 64 -2.74 10.95 -0.27
N HIS A 65 -1.80 11.90 -0.17
CA HIS A 65 -1.97 13.25 -0.72
C HIS A 65 -1.75 13.33 -2.24
N THR A 66 -1.25 12.26 -2.87
CA THR A 66 -0.97 12.25 -4.31
C THR A 66 -2.21 11.78 -5.09
N PRO A 67 -2.51 12.34 -6.29
CA PRO A 67 -3.61 11.87 -7.14
C PRO A 67 -3.51 10.36 -7.46
N THR A 68 -2.27 9.86 -7.57
CA THR A 68 -1.91 8.47 -7.85
C THR A 68 -2.03 7.55 -6.63
N GLY A 69 -2.10 8.10 -5.41
CA GLY A 69 -2.21 7.37 -4.15
C GLY A 69 -3.56 6.66 -3.92
N LYS A 70 -4.49 6.73 -4.89
CA LYS A 70 -5.84 6.14 -4.81
C LYS A 70 -5.91 4.68 -5.28
N VAL A 71 -4.81 4.06 -5.71
CA VAL A 71 -4.87 2.74 -6.34
C VAL A 71 -4.75 1.61 -5.32
N MET A 72 -5.84 0.86 -5.16
CA MET A 72 -5.91 -0.39 -4.39
C MET A 72 -5.75 -1.60 -5.32
N THR A 73 -4.51 -1.91 -5.69
CA THR A 73 -4.21 -3.11 -6.48
C THR A 73 -4.58 -4.39 -5.74
N LYS A 74 -4.68 -5.52 -6.46
CA LYS A 74 -4.92 -6.84 -5.84
C LYS A 74 -3.87 -7.15 -4.77
N SER A 75 -2.60 -6.85 -5.02
CA SER A 75 -1.50 -7.05 -4.07
C SER A 75 -1.68 -6.20 -2.81
N VAL A 76 -2.06 -4.93 -2.95
CA VAL A 76 -2.34 -4.04 -1.80
C VAL A 76 -3.49 -4.59 -0.95
N LYS A 77 -4.57 -5.06 -1.58
CA LYS A 77 -5.71 -5.69 -0.88
C LYS A 77 -5.30 -6.95 -0.12
N LEU A 78 -4.50 -7.83 -0.74
CA LEU A 78 -3.99 -9.04 -0.09
C LEU A 78 -3.10 -8.73 1.10
N ILE A 79 -2.23 -7.72 1.00
CA ILE A 79 -1.37 -7.32 2.12
C ILE A 79 -2.21 -6.75 3.28
N CYS A 80 -3.29 -6.02 3.00
CA CYS A 80 -4.23 -5.58 4.04
C CYS A 80 -4.86 -6.77 4.77
N LEU A 81 -5.27 -7.81 4.03
CA LEU A 81 -5.79 -9.05 4.61
C LEU A 81 -4.74 -9.80 5.44
N ASP A 82 -3.47 -9.83 4.99
CA ASP A 82 -2.38 -10.43 5.76
C ASP A 82 -2.22 -9.74 7.14
N ILE A 83 -2.30 -8.40 7.18
CA ILE A 83 -2.25 -7.62 8.43
C ILE A 83 -3.42 -7.98 9.35
N GLU A 84 -4.64 -8.05 8.80
CA GLU A 84 -5.83 -8.42 9.57
C GLU A 84 -5.70 -9.85 10.12
N SER A 85 -5.17 -10.77 9.32
CA SER A 85 -4.93 -12.16 9.73
C SER A 85 -3.95 -12.25 10.90
N GLU A 86 -2.83 -11.53 10.86
CA GLU A 86 -1.87 -11.48 11.96
C GLU A 86 -2.50 -10.97 13.27
N VAL A 87 -3.31 -9.92 13.18
CA VAL A 87 -4.06 -9.38 14.32
C VAL A 87 -5.09 -10.39 14.82
N ALA A 88 -5.82 -11.04 13.93
CA ALA A 88 -6.85 -12.03 14.28
C ALA A 88 -6.24 -13.24 15.00
N ILE A 89 -5.12 -13.77 14.49
CA ILE A 89 -4.37 -14.87 15.12
C ILE A 89 -3.92 -14.46 16.53
N MET A 90 -3.47 -13.22 16.73
CA MET A 90 -3.07 -12.75 18.06
C MET A 90 -4.25 -12.67 19.02
N LYS A 91 -5.38 -12.13 18.57
CA LYS A 91 -6.62 -12.08 19.37
C LYS A 91 -7.13 -13.47 19.72
N ASP A 92 -7.06 -14.39 18.76
CA ASP A 92 -7.45 -15.79 18.94
C ASP A 92 -6.60 -16.45 20.03
N LYS A 93 -5.27 -16.26 20.00
CA LYS A 93 -4.38 -16.69 21.08
C LYS A 93 -4.77 -16.10 22.44
N GLN A 94 -5.41 -14.93 22.50
CA GLN A 94 -5.84 -14.28 23.74
C GLN A 94 -6.99 -15.01 24.45
N ASP A 95 -7.79 -15.81 23.74
CA ASP A 95 -8.93 -16.56 24.31
C ASP A 95 -8.49 -17.43 25.51
N PRO A 96 -9.22 -17.37 26.64
CA PRO A 96 -8.87 -18.08 27.88
C PRO A 96 -9.00 -19.60 27.84
N ASP A 97 -9.41 -20.20 26.72
CA ASP A 97 -9.54 -21.65 26.61
C ASP A 97 -8.24 -22.41 27.02
N THR A 98 -8.44 -23.57 27.65
CA THR A 98 -7.39 -24.31 28.37
C THR A 98 -6.26 -24.78 27.46
N GLU A 99 -6.57 -25.14 26.21
CA GLU A 99 -5.59 -25.58 25.21
C GLU A 99 -4.72 -24.40 24.73
N ARG A 100 -5.31 -23.21 24.60
CA ARG A 100 -4.61 -21.97 24.20
C ARG A 100 -3.74 -21.41 25.30
N ARG A 101 -4.10 -21.58 26.57
CA ARG A 101 -3.25 -21.23 27.72
C ARG A 101 -1.95 -22.04 27.73
N LEU A 102 -1.99 -23.32 27.35
CA LEU A 102 -0.80 -24.17 27.25
C LEU A 102 0.10 -23.73 26.08
N LEU A 103 -0.49 -23.34 24.93
CA LEU A 103 0.23 -22.81 23.77
C LEU A 103 0.88 -21.44 24.06
N LYS A 104 0.22 -20.58 24.83
CA LYS A 104 0.79 -19.32 25.35
C LYS A 104 2.00 -19.57 26.25
N ALA A 105 1.92 -20.58 27.13
CA ALA A 105 3.02 -20.93 28.04
C ALA A 105 4.25 -21.46 27.29
N THR A 106 4.06 -22.08 26.11
CA THR A 106 5.16 -22.54 25.25
C THR A 106 5.69 -21.47 24.28
N GLN A 107 4.90 -20.44 23.94
CA GLN A 107 5.34 -19.33 23.07
C GLN A 107 5.91 -18.11 23.82
N GLY A 108 5.68 -17.97 25.13
CA GLY A 108 6.25 -16.90 25.95
C GLY A 108 5.65 -15.49 25.73
N LEU A 109 6.15 -14.51 26.50
CA LEU A 109 5.75 -13.09 26.50
C LEU A 109 6.04 -12.35 25.18
N ASP A 110 6.73 -13.01 24.25
CA ASP A 110 7.29 -12.49 22.99
C ASP A 110 6.28 -12.47 21.82
N GLY A 111 5.16 -13.18 21.96
CA GLY A 111 4.18 -13.34 20.87
C GLY A 111 3.63 -12.02 20.33
N VAL A 112 3.37 -11.03 21.20
CA VAL A 112 2.88 -9.69 20.81
C VAL A 112 3.93 -8.94 20.00
N ILE A 113 5.18 -8.93 20.48
CA ILE A 113 6.28 -8.25 19.79
C ILE A 113 6.51 -8.90 18.43
N ASP A 114 6.47 -10.23 18.35
CA ASP A 114 6.57 -10.96 17.09
C ASP A 114 5.41 -10.67 16.12
N CYS A 115 4.18 -10.52 16.62
CA CYS A 115 3.06 -10.07 15.80
C CYS A 115 3.30 -8.65 15.28
N CYS A 116 3.74 -7.72 16.13
CA CYS A 116 4.11 -6.38 15.69
C CYS A 116 5.24 -6.38 14.65
N ARG A 117 6.25 -7.27 14.79
CA ARG A 117 7.31 -7.45 13.79
C ARG A 117 6.75 -7.93 12.45
N ARG A 118 5.85 -8.92 12.45
CA ARG A 118 5.20 -9.41 11.23
C ARG A 118 4.34 -8.33 10.59
N VAL A 119 3.52 -7.62 11.37
CA VAL A 119 2.75 -6.45 10.89
C VAL A 119 3.67 -5.40 10.27
N HIS A 120 4.79 -5.08 10.91
CA HIS A 120 5.78 -4.15 10.36
C HIS A 120 6.26 -4.60 8.98
N SER A 121 6.63 -5.87 8.81
CA SER A 121 7.04 -6.41 7.51
C SER A 121 5.92 -6.35 6.45
N HIS A 122 4.66 -6.56 6.83
CA HIS A 122 3.53 -6.36 5.90
C HIS A 122 3.37 -4.90 5.50
N LEU A 123 3.58 -3.95 6.42
CA LEU A 123 3.54 -2.51 6.12
C LEU A 123 4.70 -2.07 5.20
N GLU A 124 5.88 -2.67 5.33
CA GLU A 124 6.99 -2.45 4.38
C GLU A 124 6.61 -2.92 2.97
N ARG A 125 6.06 -4.14 2.86
CA ARG A 125 5.56 -4.68 1.58
C ARG A 125 4.45 -3.81 1.01
N LEU A 126 3.56 -3.29 1.84
CA LEU A 126 2.47 -2.40 1.44
C LEU A 126 3.04 -1.11 0.81
N THR A 127 3.99 -0.48 1.50
CA THR A 127 4.64 0.76 1.03
C THR A 127 5.33 0.55 -0.32
N LEU A 128 6.05 -0.56 -0.49
CA LEU A 128 6.67 -0.92 -1.75
C LEU A 128 5.64 -1.11 -2.87
N ASN A 129 4.54 -1.80 -2.60
CA ASN A 129 3.49 -2.03 -3.60
C ASN A 129 2.77 -0.74 -4.00
N LEU A 130 2.56 0.18 -3.06
CA LEU A 130 2.02 1.51 -3.35
C LEU A 130 2.98 2.29 -4.27
N ASN A 131 4.28 2.27 -3.98
CA ASN A 131 5.30 2.91 -4.82
C ASN A 131 5.36 2.33 -6.24
N LEU A 132 5.36 0.99 -6.37
CA LEU A 132 5.38 0.32 -7.68
C LEU A 132 4.12 0.62 -8.49
N SER A 133 2.95 0.68 -7.83
CA SER A 133 1.69 1.04 -8.49
C SER A 133 1.74 2.46 -9.05
N ILE A 134 2.35 3.40 -8.31
CA ILE A 134 2.56 4.78 -8.78
C ILE A 134 3.47 4.82 -10.00
N LEU A 135 4.59 4.09 -9.96
CA LEU A 135 5.55 4.05 -11.07
C LEU A 135 4.90 3.52 -12.35
N GLY A 136 4.14 2.43 -12.27
CA GLY A 136 3.42 1.87 -13.42
C GLY A 136 2.43 2.85 -14.04
N ILE A 137 1.68 3.60 -13.21
CA ILE A 137 0.74 4.61 -13.71
C ILE A 137 1.47 5.75 -14.44
N LEU A 138 2.63 6.17 -13.93
CA LEU A 138 3.43 7.21 -14.59
C LEU A 138 4.01 6.72 -15.93
N GLU A 139 4.39 5.45 -16.01
CA GLU A 139 4.84 4.79 -17.25
C GLU A 139 3.70 4.74 -18.27
N ASP A 140 2.52 4.25 -17.88
CA ASP A 140 1.32 4.18 -18.73
C ASP A 140 0.90 5.56 -19.28
N ILE A 141 1.02 6.62 -18.46
CA ILE A 141 0.73 8.00 -18.89
C ILE A 141 1.76 8.46 -19.93
N ASN A 142 3.04 8.18 -19.70
CA ASN A 142 4.10 8.56 -20.63
C ASN A 142 3.95 7.85 -21.98
N GLU A 143 3.61 6.56 -21.99
CA GLU A 143 3.34 5.80 -23.21
C GLU A 143 2.16 6.39 -23.99
N GLN A 144 1.03 6.66 -23.31
CA GLN A 144 -0.13 7.29 -23.95
C GLN A 144 0.18 8.67 -24.51
N MET A 145 0.98 9.48 -23.81
CA MET A 145 1.42 10.78 -24.31
C MET A 145 2.31 10.65 -25.55
N LEU A 146 3.21 9.67 -25.58
CA LEU A 146 4.07 9.39 -26.73
C LEU A 146 3.24 8.94 -27.93
N GLU A 147 2.34 7.96 -27.76
CA GLU A 147 1.44 7.48 -28.80
C GLU A 147 0.57 8.60 -29.38
N THR A 148 0.04 9.46 -28.51
CA THR A 148 -0.72 10.64 -28.94
C THR A 148 0.13 11.59 -29.78
N LYS A 149 1.40 11.79 -29.41
CA LYS A 149 2.33 12.65 -30.16
C LYS A 149 2.71 12.02 -31.50
N ILE A 150 2.96 10.71 -31.55
CA ILE A 150 3.22 9.97 -32.80
C ILE A 150 2.01 10.03 -33.72
N THR A 151 0.80 9.85 -33.19
CA THR A 151 -0.44 9.97 -33.95
C THR A 151 -0.61 11.38 -34.54
N LYS A 152 -0.25 12.43 -33.78
CA LYS A 152 -0.26 13.83 -34.28
C LYS A 152 0.84 14.13 -35.31
N ILE A 153 1.94 13.40 -35.29
CA ILE A 153 3.07 13.56 -36.23
C ILE A 153 2.92 12.64 -37.45
N SER A 154 2.04 11.63 -37.38
CA SER A 154 1.75 10.76 -38.50
C SER A 154 1.32 11.62 -39.71
N PRO A 155 2.08 11.56 -40.82
CA PRO A 155 1.96 12.55 -41.89
C PRO A 155 0.55 12.50 -42.48
N SER A 156 -0.03 13.69 -42.69
CA SER A 156 -1.25 13.83 -43.49
C SER A 156 -1.08 13.03 -44.76
N MET A 157 -1.97 12.07 -44.97
CA MET A 157 -1.99 11.17 -46.11
C MET A 157 -1.61 11.88 -47.41
N SER A 158 -0.69 11.26 -48.15
CA SER A 158 -0.55 11.41 -49.59
C SER A 158 -0.24 12.84 -50.08
N ALA A 159 1.04 13.23 -50.05
CA ALA A 159 1.54 14.01 -51.17
C ALA A 159 1.55 13.08 -52.38
N THR A 160 0.45 13.03 -53.13
CA THR A 160 0.41 12.42 -54.45
C THR A 160 1.47 13.10 -55.29
N TYR A 161 2.59 12.43 -55.51
CA TYR A 161 3.63 12.85 -56.43
C TYR A 161 3.03 12.81 -57.85
N ASN A 162 2.58 13.98 -58.34
CA ASN A 162 2.14 14.15 -59.71
C ASN A 162 3.36 14.14 -60.64
N SER A 163 3.76 12.97 -61.10
CA SER A 163 4.69 12.81 -62.23
C SER A 163 3.96 13.03 -63.56
N ALA A 164 3.48 14.24 -63.83
CA ALA A 164 2.97 14.61 -65.16
C ALA A 164 3.59 15.92 -65.62
N GLU A 165 4.89 15.89 -65.94
CA GLU A 165 5.50 16.68 -67.01
C GLU A 165 6.96 16.28 -67.19
N ALA A 166 7.19 15.22 -67.97
CA ALA A 166 8.45 15.01 -68.65
C ALA A 166 8.18 15.14 -70.15
N ASN A 167 8.34 16.35 -70.68
CA ASN A 167 8.32 16.57 -72.13
C ASN A 167 9.62 16.00 -72.72
N PRO A 168 9.57 15.01 -73.63
CA PRO A 168 10.71 14.72 -74.47
C PRO A 168 10.83 15.86 -75.48
N VAL A 169 11.88 16.67 -75.35
CA VAL A 169 12.30 17.56 -76.43
C VAL A 169 12.83 16.68 -77.56
N THR A 170 12.00 16.45 -78.58
CA THR A 170 12.42 15.89 -79.86
C THR A 170 12.54 16.99 -80.91
N ALA A 171 13.63 16.88 -81.68
CA ALA A 171 14.04 17.57 -82.90
C ALA A 171 15.03 18.73 -82.71
#